data_AF-A0A0A0IWW2-F1
#
_entry.id   AF-A0A0A0IWW2-F1
#
_cell.length_a   1.000
_cell.length_b   1.000
_cell.length_c   1.000
_cell.angle_alpha   90.00
_cell.angle_beta   90.00
_cell.angle_gamma   90.00
#
_symmetry.space_group_name_H-M   'P 1'
#
loop_
_entity.id
_entity.type
_entity.pdbx_description
1 polymer ?
#
loop_
_entity_poly.entity_id
_entity_poly.type
_entity_poly.pdbx_seq_one_letter_code
_entity_poly.pdbx_strand_id
1 'polypeptide(L)'
;LGAAARRAGAALDAESLAERARRAVASRRVSVRPAADGMAWLSILGPMKDVVGAFCALSAEEGRRHVVDPDLPAEQWDAAVAAARADTRGKGAWLADRALELLSGRAQGQPQPVEVSL
;
A
#
# COMPACT_ATOMS: atom_id res chain seq x y z
N LEU A 1 0.00 -21.97 20.00
CA LEU A 1 1.09 -22.89 19.59
C LEU A 1 2.33 -22.16 19.06
N GLY A 2 2.22 -21.22 18.11
CA GLY A 2 3.40 -20.55 17.51
C GLY A 2 4.33 -19.78 18.46
N ALA A 3 3.79 -19.12 19.50
CA ALA A 3 4.63 -18.36 20.45
C ALA A 3 5.50 -19.27 21.35
N ALA A 4 4.97 -20.43 21.76
CA ALA A 4 5.71 -21.40 22.55
C ALA A 4 6.84 -22.05 21.73
N ALA A 5 6.56 -22.39 20.46
CA ALA A 5 7.56 -22.91 19.53
C ALA A 5 8.69 -21.91 19.26
N ARG A 6 8.38 -20.61 19.10
CA ARG A 6 9.42 -19.56 18.94
C ARG A 6 10.32 -19.43 20.18
N ARG A 7 9.74 -19.49 21.39
CA ARG A 7 10.52 -19.42 22.63
C ARG A 7 11.42 -20.64 22.81
N ALA A 8 10.88 -21.84 22.58
CA ALA A 8 11.67 -23.07 22.63
C ALA A 8 12.81 -23.05 21.60
N GLY A 9 12.53 -22.61 20.36
CA GLY A 9 13.56 -22.45 19.33
C GLY A 9 14.63 -21.42 19.70
N ALA A 10 14.26 -20.28 20.28
CA ALA A 10 15.23 -19.27 20.72
C ALA A 10 16.11 -19.74 21.89
N ALA A 11 15.56 -20.56 22.79
CA ALA A 11 16.33 -21.19 23.86
C ALA A 11 17.31 -22.25 23.34
N LEU A 12 17.00 -22.89 22.20
CA LEU A 12 17.85 -23.92 21.59
C LEU A 12 18.92 -23.31 20.67
N ASP A 13 18.55 -22.38 19.80
CA ASP A 13 19.47 -21.72 18.85
C ASP A 13 18.93 -20.35 18.40
N ALA A 14 19.23 -19.32 19.20
CA ALA A 14 18.86 -17.95 18.87
C ALA A 14 19.58 -17.42 17.61
N GLU A 15 20.81 -17.87 17.34
CA GLU A 15 21.61 -17.33 16.23
C GLU A 15 21.07 -17.81 14.88
N SER A 16 20.70 -19.09 14.76
CA SER A 16 20.05 -19.60 13.54
C SER A 16 18.70 -18.93 13.27
N LEU A 17 17.93 -18.60 14.31
CA LEU A 17 16.68 -17.84 14.15
C LEU A 17 16.95 -16.41 13.69
N ALA A 18 17.97 -15.76 14.25
CA ALA A 18 18.39 -14.42 13.83
C ALA A 18 18.87 -14.44 12.37
N GLU A 19 19.67 -15.42 11.98
CA GLU A 19 20.15 -15.58 10.61
C GLU A 19 19.02 -15.85 9.62
N ARG A 20 18.07 -16.72 9.98
CA ARG A 20 16.87 -16.94 9.18
C ARG A 20 16.06 -15.65 9.00
N ALA A 21 15.92 -14.86 10.05
CA ALA A 21 15.23 -13.57 9.97
C ALA A 21 15.98 -12.59 9.05
N ARG A 22 17.31 -12.49 9.16
CA ARG A 22 18.15 -11.69 8.26
C ARG A 22 18.00 -12.12 6.80
N ARG A 23 18.03 -13.41 6.51
CA ARG A 23 17.80 -13.95 5.15
C ARG A 23 16.41 -13.63 4.62
N ALA A 24 15.38 -13.71 5.45
CA ALA A 24 14.03 -13.32 5.06
C ALA A 24 13.95 -11.83 4.69
N VAL A 25 14.56 -10.95 5.49
CA VAL A 25 14.65 -9.51 5.17
C VAL A 25 15.45 -9.25 3.89
N ALA A 26 16.50 -10.04 3.64
CA ALA A 26 17.30 -9.95 2.42
C ALA A 26 16.49 -10.35 1.15
N SER A 27 15.46 -11.20 1.30
CA SER A 27 14.59 -11.63 0.21
C SER A 27 13.50 -10.63 -0.20
N ARG A 28 13.47 -9.45 0.43
CA ARG A 28 12.52 -8.37 0.10
C ARG A 28 12.56 -8.05 -1.38
N ARG A 29 11.40 -7.87 -2.00
CA ARG A 29 11.29 -7.63 -3.44
C ARG A 29 9.94 -7.05 -3.81
N VAL A 30 9.89 -6.44 -4.99
CA VAL A 30 8.65 -6.09 -5.67
C VAL A 30 8.51 -7.02 -6.87
N SER A 31 7.30 -7.53 -7.10
CA SER A 31 7.02 -8.41 -8.24
C SER A 31 5.66 -8.10 -8.85
N VAL A 32 5.55 -8.27 -10.16
CA VAL A 32 4.30 -8.15 -10.91
C VAL A 32 3.88 -9.53 -11.42
N ARG A 33 2.59 -9.87 -11.33
CA ARG A 33 2.00 -11.04 -11.97
C ARG A 33 0.74 -10.67 -12.74
N PRO A 34 0.58 -11.07 -14.01
CA PRO A 34 -0.66 -10.89 -14.76
C PRO A 34 -1.87 -11.53 -14.06
N ALA A 35 -3.05 -10.97 -14.29
CA ALA A 35 -4.36 -11.48 -13.91
C ALA A 35 -5.33 -11.41 -15.10
N ALA A 36 -6.56 -11.88 -14.93
CA ALA A 36 -7.60 -11.80 -15.96
C ALA A 36 -7.97 -10.33 -16.28
N ASP A 37 -8.60 -10.12 -17.44
CA ASP A 37 -9.24 -8.85 -17.82
C ASP A 37 -8.29 -7.63 -17.84
N GLY A 38 -7.03 -7.85 -18.23
CA GLY A 38 -6.03 -6.78 -18.32
C GLY A 38 -5.50 -6.30 -16.97
N MET A 39 -5.82 -7.00 -15.88
CA MET A 39 -5.39 -6.66 -14.53
C MET A 39 -4.02 -7.28 -14.21
N ALA A 40 -3.35 -6.76 -13.16
CA ALA A 40 -2.12 -7.34 -12.64
C ALA A 40 -2.01 -7.18 -11.12
N TRP A 41 -1.35 -8.15 -10.49
CA TRP A 41 -0.94 -8.06 -9.09
C TRP A 41 0.40 -7.37 -8.99
N LEU A 42 0.46 -6.25 -8.29
CA LEU A 42 1.71 -5.66 -7.79
C LEU A 42 1.88 -6.10 -6.34
N SER A 43 2.95 -6.86 -6.04
CA SER A 43 3.20 -7.39 -4.70
C SER A 43 4.53 -6.89 -4.15
N ILE A 44 4.51 -6.42 -2.90
CA ILE A 44 5.70 -6.02 -2.15
C ILE A 44 5.91 -7.05 -1.04
N LEU A 45 7.01 -7.78 -1.10
CA LEU A 45 7.49 -8.61 0.00
C LEU A 45 8.49 -7.80 0.83
N GLY A 46 8.19 -7.60 2.11
CA GLY A 46 9.05 -6.85 3.02
C GLY A 46 8.85 -7.27 4.48
N PRO A 47 9.54 -6.62 5.42
CA PRO A 47 9.35 -6.87 6.84
C PRO A 47 7.89 -6.58 7.25
N MET A 48 7.31 -7.48 8.05
CA MET A 48 5.90 -7.41 8.45
C MET A 48 5.49 -6.04 8.99
N LYS A 49 6.31 -5.46 9.88
CA LYS A 49 6.03 -4.15 10.48
C LYS A 49 5.88 -3.04 9.44
N ASP A 50 6.69 -3.08 8.38
CA ASP A 50 6.75 -2.02 7.37
C ASP A 50 5.58 -2.17 6.40
N VAL A 51 5.29 -3.42 5.97
CA VAL A 51 4.16 -3.72 5.07
C VAL A 51 2.81 -3.47 5.75
N VAL A 52 2.66 -3.90 7.00
CA VAL A 52 1.44 -3.63 7.79
C VAL A 52 1.31 -2.14 8.08
N GLY A 53 2.41 -1.47 8.44
CA GLY A 53 2.42 -0.02 8.64
C GLY A 53 1.94 0.74 7.42
N ALA A 54 2.45 0.40 6.23
CA ALA A 54 2.01 0.99 4.97
C ALA A 54 0.51 0.74 4.71
N PHE A 55 0.01 -0.49 4.92
CA PHE A 55 -1.41 -0.81 4.74
C PHE A 55 -2.32 -0.05 5.73
N CYS A 56 -1.90 0.05 6.99
CA CYS A 56 -2.62 0.82 8.01
C CYS A 56 -2.65 2.32 7.67
N ALA A 57 -1.54 2.90 7.19
CA ALA A 57 -1.50 4.29 6.76
C ALA A 57 -2.46 4.56 5.60
N LEU A 58 -2.50 3.67 4.60
CA LEU A 58 -3.41 3.75 3.47
C LEU A 58 -4.88 3.61 3.91
N SER A 59 -5.15 2.66 4.80
CA SER A 59 -6.49 2.45 5.37
C SER A 59 -6.95 3.63 6.20
N ALA A 60 -6.05 4.28 6.92
CA ALA A 60 -6.36 5.51 7.62
C ALA A 60 -6.68 6.64 6.63
N GLU A 61 -5.91 6.78 5.54
CA GLU A 61 -6.20 7.76 4.46
C GLU A 61 -7.57 7.54 3.84
N GLU A 62 -7.92 6.30 3.55
CA GLU A 62 -9.23 5.92 3.05
C GLU A 62 -10.35 6.34 4.02
N GLY A 63 -10.17 6.14 5.33
CA GLY A 63 -11.16 6.53 6.33
C GLY A 63 -11.41 8.05 6.42
N ARG A 64 -10.46 8.88 6.00
CA ARG A 64 -10.56 10.36 5.98
C ARG A 64 -10.82 10.92 4.58
N ARG A 65 -11.00 10.09 3.55
CA ARG A 65 -11.12 10.55 2.15
C ARG A 65 -12.27 11.52 1.88
N HIS A 66 -13.32 11.51 2.70
CA HIS A 66 -14.46 12.45 2.57
C HIS A 66 -14.38 13.64 3.54
N VAL A 67 -13.29 13.72 4.33
CA VAL A 67 -13.03 14.85 5.21
C VAL A 67 -12.37 15.93 4.37
N VAL A 68 -13.08 17.04 4.18
CA VAL A 68 -12.54 18.23 3.53
C VAL A 68 -11.71 19.00 4.56
N ASP A 69 -10.56 19.50 4.12
CA ASP A 69 -9.66 20.31 4.95
C ASP A 69 -10.40 21.58 5.43
N PRO A 70 -10.57 21.79 6.75
CA PRO A 70 -11.26 22.96 7.29
C PRO A 70 -10.56 24.29 6.94
N ASP A 71 -9.25 24.26 6.64
CA ASP A 71 -8.45 25.46 6.38
C ASP A 71 -8.32 25.78 4.88
N LEU A 72 -9.03 25.04 4.02
CA LEU A 72 -9.02 25.25 2.58
C LEU A 72 -9.57 26.66 2.23
N PRO A 73 -8.98 27.39 1.27
CA PRO A 73 -9.53 28.67 0.80
C PRO A 73 -10.99 28.51 0.35
N ALA A 74 -11.83 29.50 0.66
CA ALA A 74 -13.28 29.44 0.37
C ALA A 74 -13.59 29.14 -1.10
N GLU A 75 -12.75 29.63 -2.02
CA GLU A 75 -12.86 29.40 -3.48
C GLU A 75 -12.62 27.93 -3.89
N GLN A 76 -11.92 27.14 -3.08
CA GLN A 76 -11.62 25.73 -3.32
C GLN A 76 -12.58 24.81 -2.55
N TRP A 77 -13.29 25.33 -1.55
CA TRP A 77 -14.13 24.56 -0.64
C TRP A 77 -15.23 23.80 -1.37
N ASP A 78 -16.01 24.50 -2.20
CA ASP A 78 -17.13 23.92 -2.93
C ASP A 78 -16.66 22.81 -3.88
N ALA A 79 -15.52 23.02 -4.55
CA ALA A 79 -14.91 22.03 -5.43
C ALA A 79 -14.45 20.79 -4.63
N ALA A 80 -13.83 20.97 -3.47
CA ALA A 80 -13.40 19.87 -2.61
C ALA A 80 -14.58 19.07 -2.04
N VAL A 81 -15.65 19.75 -1.61
CA VAL A 81 -16.89 19.10 -1.15
C VAL A 81 -17.56 18.34 -2.30
N ALA A 82 -17.63 18.94 -3.49
CA ALA A 82 -18.19 18.28 -4.67
C ALA A 82 -17.38 17.02 -5.04
N ALA A 83 -16.06 17.10 -5.06
CA ALA A 83 -15.17 15.96 -5.31
C ALA A 83 -15.35 14.85 -4.26
N ALA A 84 -15.40 15.21 -2.97
CA ALA A 84 -15.61 14.26 -1.89
C ALA A 84 -16.97 13.54 -1.99
N ARG A 85 -18.02 14.23 -2.44
CA ARG A 85 -19.35 13.63 -2.69
C ARG A 85 -19.42 12.80 -3.96
N ALA A 86 -18.66 13.18 -4.99
CA ALA A 86 -18.61 12.47 -6.26
C ALA A 86 -17.82 11.16 -6.19
N ASP A 87 -16.94 10.98 -5.18
CA ASP A 87 -16.20 9.74 -5.00
C ASP A 87 -17.09 8.60 -4.47
N THR A 88 -17.62 7.80 -5.39
CA THR A 88 -18.47 6.63 -5.09
C THR A 88 -17.68 5.32 -5.02
N ARG A 89 -16.34 5.35 -5.03
CA ARG A 89 -15.53 4.13 -5.06
C ARG A 89 -15.65 3.37 -3.74
N GLY A 90 -15.76 2.04 -3.83
CA GLY A 90 -15.59 1.17 -2.68
C GLY A 90 -14.16 1.22 -2.12
N LYS A 91 -14.00 0.84 -0.85
CA LYS A 91 -12.71 0.83 -0.15
C LYS A 91 -11.58 0.17 -0.95
N GLY A 92 -11.84 -1.02 -1.50
CA GLY A 92 -10.83 -1.78 -2.25
C GLY A 92 -10.32 -1.05 -3.50
N ALA A 93 -11.23 -0.47 -4.29
CA ALA A 93 -10.86 0.30 -5.47
C ALA A 93 -10.08 1.57 -5.09
N TRP A 94 -10.55 2.29 -4.06
CA TRP A 94 -9.89 3.50 -3.59
C TRP A 94 -8.46 3.24 -3.09
N LEU A 95 -8.26 2.19 -2.27
CA LEU A 95 -6.93 1.81 -1.79
C LEU A 95 -6.00 1.41 -2.94
N ALA A 96 -6.51 0.69 -3.94
CA ALA A 96 -5.73 0.26 -5.09
C ALA A 96 -5.27 1.47 -5.93
N ASP A 97 -6.19 2.37 -6.29
CA ASP A 97 -5.88 3.60 -7.02
C ASP A 97 -4.84 4.43 -6.27
N ARG A 98 -5.07 4.65 -4.96
CA ARG A 98 -4.20 5.48 -4.14
C ARG A 98 -2.81 4.88 -3.96
N ALA A 99 -2.71 3.56 -3.80
CA ALA A 99 -1.42 2.86 -3.78
C ALA A 99 -0.67 3.04 -5.10
N LEU A 100 -1.35 2.89 -6.24
CA LEU A 100 -0.73 3.02 -7.55
C LEU A 100 -0.27 4.46 -7.84
N GLU A 101 -1.05 5.47 -7.45
CA GLU A 101 -0.64 6.88 -7.50
C GLU A 101 0.66 7.12 -6.73
N LEU A 102 0.70 6.73 -5.45
CA LEU A 102 1.86 6.91 -4.58
C LEU A 102 3.10 6.18 -5.11
N LEU A 103 2.95 4.93 -5.59
CA LEU A 103 4.06 4.11 -6.07
C LEU A 103 4.57 4.53 -7.45
N SER A 104 3.69 5.05 -8.31
CA SER A 104 4.09 5.53 -9.65
C SER A 104 4.49 7.02 -9.66
N GLY A 105 4.31 7.73 -8.54
CA GLY A 105 4.52 9.18 -8.47
C GLY A 105 3.50 9.97 -9.28
N ARG A 106 2.38 9.35 -9.67
CA ARG A 106 1.34 9.98 -10.48
C ARG A 106 0.32 10.69 -9.62
N ALA A 107 -0.15 11.83 -10.10
CA ALA A 107 -1.36 12.46 -9.56
C ALA A 107 -2.61 11.66 -9.97
N GLN A 108 -3.71 11.86 -9.24
CA GLN A 108 -5.01 11.29 -9.59
C GLN A 108 -5.39 11.69 -11.03
N GLY A 109 -5.75 10.69 -11.84
CA GLY A 109 -6.13 10.88 -13.25
C GLY A 109 -4.98 11.11 -14.22
N GLN A 110 -3.73 11.18 -13.77
CA GLN A 110 -2.57 11.26 -14.66
C GLN A 110 -2.35 9.92 -15.39
N PRO A 111 -2.27 9.90 -16.73
CA PRO A 111 -2.04 8.66 -17.47
C PRO A 111 -0.66 8.07 -17.16
N GLN A 112 -0.54 6.74 -17.30
CA GLN A 112 0.76 6.07 -17.17
C GLN A 112 1.66 6.47 -18.35
N PRO A 113 2.84 7.07 -18.12
CA PRO A 113 3.79 7.31 -19.19
C PRO A 113 4.28 5.95 -19.72
N VAL A 114 4.06 5.72 -21.01
CA VAL A 114 4.55 4.55 -21.75
C VAL A 114 5.29 5.04 -22.99
N GLU A 115 6.57 4.72 -23.09
CA GLU A 115 7.33 4.94 -24.32
C GLU A 115 7.05 3.79 -25.28
N VAL A 116 6.61 4.11 -26.49
CA VAL A 116 6.40 3.14 -27.57
C VAL A 116 7.49 3.38 -28.61
N SER A 117 8.52 2.52 -28.60
CA SER A 117 9.50 2.47 -29.69
C SER A 117 8.89 1.70 -30.85
N LEU A 118 8.65 2.38 -31.97
CA LEU A 118 8.20 1.80 -33.24
C LEU A 118 9.40 1.28 -34.06
#